data_AF-A0A848EXD2-F1
#
_entry.id   AF-A0A848EXD2-F1
#
_cell.length_a   1.000
_cell.length_b   1.000
_cell.length_c   1.000
_cell.angle_alpha   90.00
_cell.angle_beta   90.00
_cell.angle_gamma   90.00
#
_symmetry.space_group_name_H-M   'P 1'
#
loop_
_entity.id
_entity.type
_entity.pdbx_description
1 polymer ?
#
loop_
_entity_poly.entity_id
_entity_poly.type
_entity_poly.pdbx_seq_one_letter_code
_entity_poly.pdbx_strand_id
1 'polypeptide(L)'
;MTDMKYTNLKRQITAWMLMGLFVVEPAAILAADAPILPDTKAPASQQPLVQQTANGIPLVQITAPTAGGVSRNLYTHFNVPEKGAVLNNAHKVTNTRLAGYVQANPNMVRGTAKLIVNEVTGSGRTAMNGFLEVAGDRAGVIVANPNGIAVNGGGFLNTSRTMLTTGRPIYDASGRVTDVTV
;
A
#
# COMPACT_ATOMS: atom_id res chain seq x y z
N MET A 1 7.45 -69.96 10.00
CA MET A 1 6.19 -69.19 10.18
C MET A 1 6.41 -67.77 10.70
N THR A 2 7.65 -67.38 11.01
CA THR A 2 8.07 -66.08 11.54
C THR A 2 8.50 -65.08 10.45
N ASP A 3 9.11 -65.55 9.36
CA ASP A 3 9.62 -64.67 8.29
C ASP A 3 8.52 -63.94 7.51
N MET A 4 7.38 -64.61 7.24
CA MET A 4 6.27 -64.03 6.49
C MET A 4 5.57 -62.87 7.24
N LYS A 5 5.69 -62.80 8.58
CA LYS A 5 5.20 -61.67 9.38
C LYS A 5 6.13 -60.46 9.29
N TYR A 6 7.45 -60.71 9.21
CA TYR A 6 8.46 -59.67 9.16
C TYR A 6 8.44 -58.91 7.82
N THR A 7 8.19 -59.60 6.71
CA THR A 7 8.08 -58.99 5.37
C THR A 7 6.85 -58.09 5.26
N ASN A 8 5.71 -58.50 5.84
CA ASN A 8 4.49 -57.69 5.88
C ASN A 8 4.62 -56.48 6.80
N LEU A 9 5.27 -56.64 7.96
CA LEU A 9 5.53 -55.54 8.89
C LEU A 9 6.47 -54.49 8.28
N LYS A 10 7.53 -54.94 7.59
CA LYS A 10 8.40 -54.04 6.81
C LYS A 10 7.61 -53.31 5.73
N ARG A 11 6.79 -54.00 4.95
CA ARG A 11 5.99 -53.37 3.89
C ARG A 11 4.99 -52.34 4.43
N GLN A 12 4.40 -52.61 5.61
CA GLN A 12 3.53 -51.66 6.30
C GLN A 12 4.31 -50.46 6.84
N ILE A 13 5.46 -50.65 7.50
CA ILE A 13 6.30 -49.53 7.96
C ILE A 13 6.79 -48.68 6.78
N THR A 14 7.16 -49.32 5.66
CA THR A 14 7.60 -48.60 4.44
C THR A 14 6.44 -47.83 3.80
N ALA A 15 5.23 -48.39 3.80
CA ALA A 15 4.03 -47.70 3.32
C ALA A 15 3.66 -46.50 4.21
N TRP A 16 3.84 -46.60 5.53
CA TRP A 16 3.60 -45.50 6.48
C TRP A 16 4.69 -44.42 6.39
N MET A 17 5.94 -44.77 6.09
CA MET A 17 7.01 -43.79 5.80
C MET A 17 6.77 -43.06 4.48
N LEU A 18 6.25 -43.72 3.44
CA LEU A 18 5.92 -43.09 2.16
C LEU A 18 4.66 -42.20 2.23
N MET A 19 3.70 -42.53 3.10
CA MET A 19 2.49 -41.72 3.32
C MET A 19 2.76 -40.45 4.16
N GLY A 20 3.93 -40.36 4.81
CA GLY A 20 4.40 -39.21 5.57
C GLY A 20 5.02 -38.09 4.74
N LEU A 21 5.15 -38.28 3.42
CA LEU A 21 5.64 -37.24 2.51
C LEU A 21 4.47 -36.48 1.86
N PHE A 22 3.52 -36.02 2.68
CA PHE A 22 2.87 -34.77 2.32
C PHE A 22 3.93 -33.69 2.50
N VAL A 23 4.57 -33.34 1.39
CA VAL A 23 5.21 -32.04 1.25
C VAL A 23 4.10 -31.05 1.55
N VAL A 24 4.04 -30.60 2.80
CA VAL A 24 3.60 -29.25 3.09
C VAL A 24 4.58 -28.45 2.26
N GLU A 25 4.18 -28.12 1.02
CA GLU A 25 4.71 -26.93 0.40
C GLU A 25 4.62 -25.91 1.53
N PRO A 26 5.72 -25.27 1.94
CA PRO A 26 5.55 -24.00 2.57
C PRO A 26 4.88 -23.22 1.45
N ALA A 27 3.54 -23.23 1.48
CA ALA A 27 2.76 -22.24 0.85
C ALA A 27 3.56 -21.00 1.20
N ALA A 28 4.02 -20.33 0.14
CA ALA A 28 4.24 -18.91 0.18
C ALA A 28 2.89 -18.29 0.59
N ILE A 29 2.48 -18.59 1.83
CA ILE A 29 1.45 -17.95 2.62
C ILE A 29 2.08 -16.59 2.75
N LEU A 30 1.74 -15.80 1.75
CA LEU A 30 1.55 -14.39 1.83
C LEU A 30 2.73 -13.80 2.58
N ALA A 31 3.75 -13.37 1.83
CA ALA A 31 4.28 -12.07 2.19
C ALA A 31 3.03 -11.19 2.33
N ALA A 32 2.56 -11.02 3.57
CA ALA A 32 1.46 -10.14 3.87
C ALA A 32 1.99 -8.83 3.33
N ASP A 33 1.48 -8.40 2.18
CA ASP A 33 1.94 -7.18 1.54
C ASP A 33 1.90 -6.13 2.65
N ALA A 34 3.09 -5.70 3.07
CA ALA A 34 3.22 -4.94 4.30
C ALA A 34 2.27 -3.75 4.23
N PRO A 35 1.60 -3.35 5.32
CA PRO A 35 0.62 -2.28 5.28
C PRO A 35 1.24 -0.97 4.75
N ILE A 36 0.42 0.06 4.56
CA ILE A 36 0.95 1.38 4.25
C ILE A 36 1.80 1.86 5.44
N LEU A 37 3.12 1.94 5.24
CA LEU A 37 4.11 2.25 6.28
C LEU A 37 4.93 3.47 5.86
N PRO A 38 4.79 4.62 6.56
CA PRO A 38 5.60 5.81 6.31
C PRO A 38 7.11 5.52 6.42
N ASP A 39 7.91 6.24 5.65
CA ASP A 39 9.36 6.22 5.82
C ASP A 39 9.78 7.13 6.97
N THR A 40 10.07 6.54 8.12
CA THR A 40 10.48 7.27 9.33
C THR A 40 11.86 7.93 9.22
N LYS A 41 12.64 7.61 8.17
CA LYS A 41 13.94 8.23 7.88
C LYS A 41 13.82 9.43 6.92
N ALA A 42 12.65 9.63 6.30
CA ALA A 42 12.41 10.78 5.43
C ALA A 42 12.34 12.09 6.24
N PRO A 43 12.47 13.27 5.59
CA PRO A 43 12.18 14.55 6.25
C PRO A 43 10.76 14.55 6.86
N ALA A 44 10.58 15.12 8.06
CA ALA A 44 9.29 15.11 8.76
C ALA A 44 8.14 15.70 7.93
N SER A 45 8.43 16.69 7.07
CA SER A 45 7.46 17.28 6.14
C SER A 45 6.99 16.34 5.02
N GLN A 46 7.58 15.17 4.91
CA GLN A 46 7.31 14.14 3.91
C GLN A 46 6.82 12.82 4.54
N GLN A 47 6.70 12.78 5.87
CA GLN A 47 6.19 11.63 6.61
C GLN A 47 4.67 11.78 6.83
N PRO A 48 3.83 11.03 6.11
CA PRO A 48 2.40 11.01 6.41
C PRO A 48 2.14 10.27 7.73
N LEU A 49 1.01 10.57 8.37
CA LEU A 49 0.49 9.74 9.46
C LEU A 49 -0.51 8.73 8.90
N VAL A 50 -0.32 7.45 9.19
CA VAL A 50 -1.25 6.38 8.80
C VAL A 50 -2.02 5.92 10.02
N GLN A 51 -3.34 5.95 9.91
CA GLN A 51 -4.29 5.52 10.93
C GLN A 51 -5.24 4.47 10.33
N GLN A 52 -6.18 4.00 11.13
CA GLN A 52 -7.32 3.25 10.62
C GLN A 52 -8.62 3.98 10.90
N THR A 53 -9.55 3.91 9.96
CA THR A 53 -10.93 4.36 10.14
C THR A 53 -11.71 3.38 11.01
N ALA A 54 -12.92 3.76 11.43
CA ALA A 54 -13.78 2.90 12.24
C ALA A 54 -14.11 1.55 11.57
N ASN A 55 -14.12 1.48 10.25
CA ASN A 55 -14.34 0.26 9.48
C ASN A 55 -13.03 -0.45 9.04
N GLY A 56 -11.89 -0.08 9.62
CA GLY A 56 -10.60 -0.77 9.43
C GLY A 56 -9.91 -0.47 8.09
N ILE A 57 -10.26 0.64 7.43
CA ILE A 57 -9.61 1.07 6.20
C ILE A 57 -8.41 1.96 6.56
N PRO A 58 -7.23 1.77 5.96
CA PRO A 58 -6.12 2.68 6.13
C PRO A 58 -6.49 4.12 5.76
N LEU A 59 -6.31 5.03 6.72
CA LEU A 59 -6.47 6.48 6.53
C LEU A 59 -5.10 7.13 6.57
N VAL A 60 -4.67 7.67 5.44
CA VAL A 60 -3.42 8.40 5.30
C VAL A 60 -3.71 9.88 5.48
N GLN A 61 -3.32 10.44 6.62
CA GLN A 61 -3.21 11.89 6.81
C GLN A 61 -2.00 12.38 6.02
N ILE A 62 -2.22 12.72 4.75
CA ILE A 62 -1.17 13.19 3.85
C ILE A 62 -0.52 14.47 4.38
N THR A 63 0.73 14.70 4.00
CA THR A 63 1.50 15.87 4.42
C THR A 63 0.96 17.17 3.79
N ALA A 64 1.28 18.30 4.40
CA ALA A 64 0.87 19.60 3.89
C ALA A 64 1.41 19.84 2.47
N PRO A 65 0.63 20.43 1.55
CA PRO A 65 1.10 20.69 0.20
C PRO A 65 2.23 21.73 0.19
N THR A 66 3.16 21.57 -0.75
CA THR A 66 4.18 22.56 -1.10
C THR A 66 3.54 23.82 -1.70
N ALA A 67 4.33 24.87 -1.92
CA ALA A 67 3.90 26.06 -2.66
C ALA A 67 3.42 25.72 -4.09
N GLY A 68 3.99 24.66 -4.69
CA GLY A 68 3.55 24.08 -5.96
C GLY A 68 2.21 23.33 -5.92
N GLY A 69 1.61 23.16 -4.74
CA GLY A 69 0.36 22.44 -4.52
C GLY A 69 0.50 20.92 -4.42
N VAL A 70 1.71 20.41 -4.16
CA VAL A 70 1.99 18.97 -4.10
C VAL A 70 2.15 18.50 -2.66
N SER A 71 1.37 17.52 -2.23
CA SER A 71 1.62 16.78 -1.00
C SER A 71 2.55 15.61 -1.31
N ARG A 72 3.73 15.56 -0.65
CA ARG A 72 4.74 14.52 -0.86
C ARG A 72 4.77 13.58 0.33
N ASN A 73 4.55 12.30 0.08
CA ASN A 73 4.35 11.29 1.11
C ASN A 73 5.29 10.12 0.82
N LEU A 74 6.25 9.88 1.71
CA LEU A 74 7.27 8.86 1.54
C LEU A 74 6.98 7.65 2.42
N TYR A 75 7.20 6.47 1.84
CA TYR A 75 6.83 5.18 2.44
C TYR A 75 7.96 4.16 2.30
N THR A 76 8.13 3.32 3.32
CA THR A 76 8.89 2.07 3.13
C THR A 76 8.05 1.04 2.38
N HIS A 77 6.73 1.04 2.61
CA HIS A 77 5.76 0.18 1.94
C HIS A 77 4.48 0.96 1.67
N PHE A 78 3.95 0.84 0.46
CA PHE A 78 2.67 1.43 0.09
C PHE A 78 1.85 0.38 -0.65
N ASN A 79 1.16 -0.46 0.11
CA ASN A 79 0.29 -1.51 -0.40
C ASN A 79 -1.17 -1.18 -0.09
N VAL A 80 -2.01 -1.11 -1.12
CA VAL A 80 -3.44 -0.83 -0.98
C VAL A 80 -4.18 -2.16 -0.80
N PRO A 81 -4.78 -2.44 0.37
CA PRO A 81 -5.47 -3.70 0.61
C PRO A 81 -6.79 -3.77 -0.18
N GLU A 82 -7.41 -4.94 -0.24
CA GLU A 82 -8.67 -5.16 -0.97
C GLU A 82 -9.80 -4.22 -0.56
N LYS A 83 -9.90 -3.91 0.75
CA LYS A 83 -10.87 -2.94 1.30
C LYS A 83 -10.60 -1.48 0.87
N GLY A 84 -9.46 -1.24 0.21
CA GLY A 84 -9.01 0.07 -0.23
C GLY A 84 -8.25 0.85 0.84
N ALA A 85 -7.91 2.09 0.51
CA ALA A 85 -7.26 3.06 1.40
C ALA A 85 -7.73 4.48 1.08
N VAL A 86 -7.67 5.37 2.06
CA VAL A 86 -8.11 6.76 1.93
C VAL A 86 -6.92 7.72 2.13
N LEU A 87 -6.66 8.57 1.15
CA LEU A 87 -5.77 9.72 1.22
C LEU A 87 -6.58 10.93 1.70
N ASN A 88 -6.35 11.40 2.92
CA ASN A 88 -7.17 12.45 3.50
C ASN A 88 -6.70 13.85 3.07
N ASN A 89 -7.32 14.40 2.02
CA ASN A 89 -7.10 15.75 1.51
C ASN A 89 -8.20 16.73 1.97
N ALA A 90 -8.84 16.46 3.11
CA ALA A 90 -10.00 17.22 3.57
C ALA A 90 -9.64 18.33 4.56
N HIS A 91 -10.20 19.53 4.35
CA HIS A 91 -10.12 20.66 5.28
C HIS A 91 -11.26 20.69 6.33
N LYS A 92 -12.24 19.79 6.18
CA LYS A 92 -13.42 19.65 7.04
C LYS A 92 -13.85 18.18 7.08
N VAL A 93 -14.73 17.82 8.02
CA VAL A 93 -15.35 16.50 8.07
C VAL A 93 -15.98 16.19 6.71
N THR A 94 -15.62 15.04 6.13
CA THR A 94 -16.01 14.68 4.76
C THR A 94 -16.48 13.24 4.71
N ASN A 95 -17.58 12.99 4.00
CA ASN A 95 -18.02 11.64 3.70
C ASN A 95 -17.22 11.05 2.53
N THR A 96 -16.73 9.83 2.71
CA THR A 96 -15.98 9.06 1.72
C THR A 96 -16.79 7.84 1.29
N ARG A 97 -16.48 7.29 0.12
CA ARG A 97 -17.12 6.08 -0.42
C ARG A 97 -16.66 4.83 0.33
N LEU A 98 -15.39 4.77 0.71
CA LEU A 98 -14.80 3.61 1.35
C LEU A 98 -15.01 3.61 2.86
N ALA A 99 -14.78 4.74 3.54
CA ALA A 99 -14.71 4.79 5.00
C ALA A 99 -15.84 5.55 5.71
N GLY A 100 -16.84 6.04 4.97
CA GLY A 100 -17.85 6.93 5.54
C GLY A 100 -17.23 8.27 5.96
N TYR A 101 -17.69 8.84 7.07
CA TYR A 101 -17.20 10.13 7.54
C TYR A 101 -15.77 10.05 8.11
N VAL A 102 -14.87 10.86 7.54
CA VAL A 102 -13.51 11.08 8.06
C VAL A 102 -13.37 12.52 8.56
N GLN A 103 -12.57 12.72 9.60
CA GLN A 103 -12.25 14.05 10.13
C GLN A 103 -11.36 14.83 9.16
N ALA A 104 -11.30 16.16 9.33
CA ALA A 104 -10.35 16.99 8.60
C ALA A 104 -8.91 16.51 8.83
N ASN A 105 -8.06 16.62 7.82
CA ASN A 105 -6.64 16.41 7.97
C ASN A 105 -6.00 17.68 8.56
N PRO A 106 -5.35 17.61 9.74
CA PRO A 106 -4.70 18.76 10.38
C PRO A 106 -3.63 19.44 9.51
N ASN A 107 -3.09 18.76 8.50
CA ASN A 107 -2.11 19.32 7.59
C ASN A 107 -2.71 20.25 6.52
N MET A 108 -4.04 20.28 6.36
CA MET A 108 -4.73 21.01 5.29
C MET A 108 -5.19 22.42 5.69
N VAL A 109 -4.72 22.94 6.83
CA VAL A 109 -5.11 24.27 7.37
C VAL A 109 -4.81 25.41 6.40
N ARG A 110 -3.75 25.28 5.59
CA ARG A 110 -3.33 26.30 4.61
C ARG A 110 -3.86 26.04 3.19
N GLY A 111 -4.74 25.05 3.04
CA GLY A 111 -5.27 24.60 1.76
C GLY A 111 -4.96 23.13 1.47
N THR A 112 -5.72 22.58 0.53
CA THR A 112 -5.67 21.19 0.12
C THR A 112 -4.70 20.98 -1.04
N ALA A 113 -4.15 19.77 -1.14
CA ALA A 113 -3.24 19.40 -2.22
C ALA A 113 -3.97 19.35 -3.56
N LYS A 114 -3.29 19.78 -4.62
CA LYS A 114 -3.72 19.62 -6.03
C LYS A 114 -3.16 18.35 -6.66
N LEU A 115 -2.05 17.85 -6.12
CA LEU A 115 -1.41 16.59 -6.47
C LEU A 115 -0.91 15.92 -5.18
N ILE A 116 -1.18 14.63 -5.04
CA ILE A 116 -0.70 13.80 -3.95
C ILE A 116 0.27 12.80 -4.54
N VAL A 117 1.52 12.83 -4.09
CA VAL A 117 2.54 11.87 -4.53
C VAL A 117 2.85 10.93 -3.38
N ASN A 118 2.72 9.64 -3.65
CA ASN A 118 3.07 8.54 -2.76
C ASN A 118 4.31 7.86 -3.33
N GLU A 119 5.46 8.09 -2.70
CA GLU A 119 6.77 7.59 -3.15
C GLU A 119 7.24 6.47 -2.23
N VAL A 120 7.57 5.30 -2.79
CA VAL A 120 8.20 4.21 -2.04
C VAL A 120 9.71 4.35 -2.10
N THR A 121 10.34 4.51 -0.94
CA THR A 121 11.79 4.59 -0.74
C THR A 121 12.39 3.28 -0.24
N GLY A 122 11.57 2.35 0.24
CA GLY A 122 11.96 1.00 0.62
C GLY A 122 12.30 0.12 -0.58
N SER A 123 12.62 -1.15 -0.32
CA SER A 123 12.92 -2.16 -1.35
C SER A 123 11.72 -3.02 -1.75
N GLY A 124 10.58 -2.87 -1.07
CA GLY A 124 9.35 -3.63 -1.34
C GLY A 124 8.62 -3.13 -2.58
N ARG A 125 7.92 -4.05 -3.27
CA ARG A 125 6.97 -3.73 -4.34
C ARG A 125 5.69 -3.12 -3.76
N THR A 126 4.95 -2.42 -4.60
CA THR A 126 3.59 -1.97 -4.29
C THR A 126 2.59 -2.96 -4.87
N ALA A 127 1.72 -3.50 -4.03
CA ALA A 127 0.51 -4.22 -4.41
C ALA A 127 -0.71 -3.32 -4.23
N MET A 128 -1.50 -3.16 -5.29
CA MET A 128 -2.75 -2.43 -5.27
C MET A 128 -3.90 -3.40 -5.53
N ASN A 129 -4.51 -3.88 -4.45
CA ASN A 129 -5.58 -4.88 -4.46
C ASN A 129 -6.98 -4.26 -4.30
N GLY A 130 -7.09 -2.94 -4.10
CA GLY A 130 -8.34 -2.24 -3.83
C GLY A 130 -8.33 -0.77 -4.27
N PHE A 131 -9.40 -0.04 -3.95
CA PHE A 131 -9.53 1.36 -4.35
C PHE A 131 -8.70 2.31 -3.47
N LEU A 132 -8.04 3.28 -4.11
CA LEU A 132 -7.40 4.42 -3.44
C LEU A 132 -8.29 5.66 -3.58
N GLU A 133 -8.88 6.12 -2.50
CA GLU A 133 -9.80 7.25 -2.47
C GLU A 133 -9.13 8.52 -1.94
N VAL A 134 -9.38 9.66 -2.56
CA VAL A 134 -9.05 10.97 -1.98
C VAL A 134 -10.26 11.49 -1.19
N ALA A 135 -10.14 11.66 0.12
CA ALA A 135 -11.16 12.34 0.91
C ALA A 135 -11.03 13.86 0.76
N GLY A 136 -12.16 14.57 0.71
CA GLY A 136 -12.17 16.03 0.62
C GLY A 136 -12.01 16.53 -0.80
N ASP A 137 -11.15 17.54 -0.99
CA ASP A 137 -10.99 18.18 -2.28
C ASP A 137 -10.31 17.23 -3.29
N ARG A 138 -10.87 17.17 -4.49
CA ARG A 138 -10.36 16.34 -5.60
C ARG A 138 -8.91 16.71 -5.94
N ALA A 139 -8.02 15.72 -6.03
CA ALA A 139 -6.60 15.91 -6.34
C ALA A 139 -6.11 14.93 -7.41
N GLY A 140 -4.99 15.24 -8.08
CA GLY A 140 -4.24 14.23 -8.83
C GLY A 140 -3.53 13.27 -7.88
N VAL A 141 -3.29 12.03 -8.28
CA VAL A 141 -2.55 11.05 -7.48
C VAL A 141 -1.43 10.42 -8.31
N ILE A 142 -0.23 10.35 -7.73
CA ILE A 142 0.88 9.57 -8.26
C ILE A 142 1.24 8.51 -7.20
N VAL A 143 1.41 7.27 -7.64
CA VAL A 143 2.06 6.21 -6.87
C VAL A 143 3.33 5.82 -7.62
N ALA A 144 4.47 6.08 -6.98
CA ALA A 144 5.79 5.84 -7.54
C ALA A 144 6.54 4.80 -6.72
N ASN A 145 6.88 3.67 -7.33
CA ASN A 145 7.67 2.63 -6.70
C ASN A 145 8.65 2.00 -7.69
N PRO A 146 9.95 2.33 -7.60
CA PRO A 146 10.98 1.77 -8.47
C PRO A 146 11.14 0.26 -8.42
N ASN A 147 10.67 -0.39 -7.36
CA ASN A 147 10.76 -1.84 -7.21
C ASN A 147 9.66 -2.60 -8.00
N GLY A 148 8.63 -1.88 -8.47
CA GLY A 148 7.50 -2.44 -9.21
C GLY A 148 6.15 -2.17 -8.55
N ILE A 149 5.12 -2.14 -9.38
CA ILE A 149 3.72 -1.97 -8.98
C ILE A 149 2.91 -3.11 -9.61
N ALA A 150 2.23 -3.89 -8.78
CA ALA A 150 1.25 -4.90 -9.19
C ALA A 150 -0.15 -4.38 -8.87
N VAL A 151 -1.05 -4.46 -9.85
CA VAL A 151 -2.46 -4.06 -9.69
C VAL A 151 -3.32 -5.29 -9.87
N ASN A 152 -4.11 -5.63 -8.85
CA ASN A 152 -5.00 -6.77 -8.84
C ASN A 152 -6.40 -6.33 -8.38
N GLY A 153 -7.12 -5.65 -9.29
CA GLY A 153 -8.41 -5.05 -8.99
C GLY A 153 -8.32 -3.63 -8.40
N GLY A 154 -9.47 -3.09 -8.00
CA GLY A 154 -9.56 -1.73 -7.45
C GLY A 154 -9.52 -0.61 -8.49
N GLY A 155 -9.06 0.56 -8.06
CA GLY A 155 -9.06 1.78 -8.88
C GLY A 155 -8.83 3.03 -8.05
N PHE A 156 -9.23 4.19 -8.57
CA PHE A 156 -9.10 5.46 -7.86
C PHE A 156 -10.45 6.14 -7.72
N LEU A 157 -10.71 6.75 -6.57
CA LEU A 157 -11.93 7.49 -6.29
C LEU A 157 -11.60 8.95 -5.94
N ASN A 158 -12.42 9.87 -6.44
CA ASN A 158 -12.26 11.31 -6.26
C ASN A 158 -10.86 11.84 -6.69
N THR A 159 -10.31 11.29 -7.76
CA THR A 159 -9.04 11.75 -8.35
C THR A 159 -9.29 12.54 -9.63
N SER A 160 -8.47 13.57 -9.89
CA SER A 160 -8.52 14.35 -11.14
C SER A 160 -7.73 13.72 -12.29
N ARG A 161 -6.61 13.08 -11.93
CA ARG A 161 -5.72 12.32 -12.79
C ARG A 161 -4.94 11.34 -11.94
N THR A 162 -4.47 10.25 -12.52
CA THR A 162 -3.76 9.18 -11.81
C THR A 162 -2.57 8.73 -12.61
N MET A 163 -1.43 8.52 -11.94
CA MET A 163 -0.22 7.95 -12.54
C MET A 163 0.32 6.86 -11.62
N LEU A 164 0.61 5.70 -12.21
CA LEU A 164 1.40 4.64 -11.60
C LEU A 164 2.73 4.60 -12.33
N THR A 165 3.84 4.58 -11.60
CA THR A 165 5.16 4.58 -12.23
C THR A 165 6.19 3.80 -11.43
N THR A 166 7.10 3.14 -12.14
CA THR A 166 8.33 2.56 -11.60
C THR A 166 9.51 3.53 -11.67
N GLY A 167 9.26 4.77 -12.10
CA GLY A 167 10.24 5.86 -12.03
C GLY A 167 10.21 6.60 -10.70
N ARG A 168 11.18 7.51 -10.52
CA ARG A 168 11.23 8.46 -9.42
C ARG A 168 10.76 9.85 -9.89
N PRO A 169 9.78 10.48 -9.23
CA PRO A 169 9.37 11.84 -9.55
C PRO A 169 10.51 12.84 -9.32
N ILE A 170 10.65 13.80 -10.25
CA ILE A 170 11.61 14.90 -10.18
C ILE A 170 10.84 16.19 -9.83
N TYR A 171 11.37 16.95 -8.88
CA TYR A 171 10.70 18.13 -8.32
C TYR A 171 11.47 19.41 -8.60
N ASP A 172 10.75 20.50 -8.91
CA ASP A 172 11.32 21.84 -8.98
C ASP A 172 11.50 22.48 -7.58
N ALA A 173 12.06 23.69 -7.54
CA ALA A 173 12.30 24.44 -6.30
C ALA A 173 11.01 24.79 -5.53
N SER A 174 9.86 24.86 -6.20
CA SER A 174 8.54 25.09 -5.58
C SER A 174 7.88 23.80 -5.08
N GLY A 175 8.49 22.64 -5.39
CA GLY A 175 8.00 21.32 -5.08
C GLY A 175 6.95 20.78 -6.05
N ARG A 176 6.86 21.30 -7.29
CA ARG A 176 6.02 20.70 -8.34
C ARG A 176 6.74 19.53 -8.99
N VAL A 177 5.98 18.52 -9.40
CA VAL A 177 6.52 17.43 -10.25
C VAL A 177 6.75 17.97 -11.66
N THR A 178 7.97 17.80 -12.14
CA THR A 178 8.40 18.26 -13.48
C THR A 178 8.59 17.10 -14.45
N ASP A 179 9.04 15.96 -13.94
CA ASP A 179 9.32 14.77 -14.73
C ASP A 179 9.30 13.51 -13.86
N VAL A 180 9.45 12.34 -14.47
CA VAL A 180 9.63 11.05 -13.82
C VAL A 180 10.76 10.30 -14.52
N THR A 181 11.73 9.80 -13.75
CA THR A 181 12.86 9.04 -14.33
C THR A 181 12.35 7.77 -15.02
N VAL A 182 12.97 7.37 -16.14
CA VAL A 182 12.70 6.12 -16.84
C VAL A 182 13.86 5.15 -16.63
#